data_AF-A0A1W1VTM5-F1
#
_entry.id   AF-A0A1W1VTM5-F1
#
_cell.length_a   1.000
_cell.length_b   1.000
_cell.length_c   1.000
_cell.angle_alpha   90.00
_cell.angle_beta   90.00
_cell.angle_gamma   90.00
#
_symmetry.space_group_name_H-M   'P 1'
#
loop_
_entity.id
_entity.type
_entity.pdbx_description
1 polymer ?
#
loop_
_entity_poly.entity_id
_entity_poly.type
_entity_poly.pdbx_seq_one_letter_code
_entity_poly.pdbx_strand_id
1 'polypeptide(L)'
;MRELYNRLIEGVREVLAEGQLAEFLKFISRFREYSLHNTLLIYRQRPHATMVAGLRTWNSLGRRVKKGEKGIAIFAPTIRKVRVAVEETDPETGEVRVVEREEERVVGFHVAYVFDVSQTEGKPLPQPPEEKKVPGGKAARYIWDRLLKVSPFSVR
;
A
#
# COMPACT_ATOMS: atom_id res chain seq x y z
N MET A 1 7.21 16.75 -7.88
CA MET A 1 5.80 16.30 -7.70
C MET A 1 5.08 16.12 -9.03
N ARG A 2 4.99 17.15 -9.89
CA ARG A 2 4.39 17.05 -11.23
C ARG A 2 4.97 15.92 -12.08
N GLU A 3 6.29 15.75 -12.05
CA GLU A 3 6.96 14.66 -12.77
C GLU A 3 6.55 13.26 -12.27
N LEU A 4 6.44 13.07 -10.95
CA LEU A 4 6.00 11.78 -10.39
C LEU A 4 4.54 11.47 -10.75
N TYR A 5 3.71 12.51 -10.82
CA TYR A 5 2.33 12.39 -11.29
C TYR A 5 2.26 12.03 -12.78
N ASN A 6 3.11 12.61 -13.63
CA ASN A 6 3.19 12.21 -15.04
C ASN A 6 3.64 10.75 -15.19
N ARG A 7 4.64 10.30 -14.42
CA ARG A 7 5.07 8.90 -14.41
C ARG A 7 3.94 7.95 -14.01
N LEU A 8 3.07 8.38 -13.08
CA LEU A 8 1.88 7.61 -12.73
C LEU A 8 0.92 7.48 -13.91
N ILE A 9 0.59 8.59 -14.58
CA ILE A 9 -0.32 8.57 -15.76
C ILE A 9 0.22 7.65 -16.85
N GLU A 10 1.51 7.73 -17.15
CA GLU A 10 2.17 6.86 -18.13
C GLU A 10 2.10 5.39 -17.71
N GLY A 11 2.37 5.10 -16.43
CA GLY A 11 2.29 3.74 -15.90
C GLY A 11 0.89 3.12 -16.06
N VAL A 12 -0.18 3.91 -15.92
CA VAL A 12 -1.55 3.42 -16.13
C VAL A 12 -1.73 2.99 -17.57
N ARG A 13 -1.26 3.80 -18.53
CA ARG A 13 -1.39 3.51 -19.97
C ARG A 13 -0.63 2.24 -20.37
N GLU A 14 0.56 2.04 -19.81
CA GLU A 14 1.39 0.87 -20.10
C GLU A 14 0.79 -0.42 -19.54
N VAL A 15 0.33 -0.41 -18.28
CA VAL A 15 -0.32 -1.58 -17.68
C VAL A 15 -1.58 -2.00 -18.43
N LEU A 16 -2.32 -1.02 -18.97
CA LEU A 16 -3.52 -1.26 -19.76
C LEU A 16 -3.22 -1.67 -21.21
N ALA A 17 -1.96 -1.56 -21.68
CA ALA A 17 -1.57 -2.10 -22.97
C ALA A 17 -1.53 -3.63 -22.93
N GLU A 18 -1.91 -4.26 -24.05
CA GLU A 18 -2.07 -5.70 -24.14
C GLU A 18 -0.78 -6.43 -23.76
N GLY A 19 -0.87 -7.35 -22.80
CA GLY A 19 0.23 -8.21 -22.35
C GLY A 19 0.83 -7.88 -20.97
N GLN A 20 0.68 -6.64 -20.46
CA GLN A 20 1.30 -6.24 -19.18
C GLN A 20 0.38 -6.38 -17.96
N LEU A 21 -0.94 -6.41 -18.18
CA LEU A 21 -1.91 -6.49 -17.10
C LEU A 21 -1.71 -7.72 -16.20
N ALA A 22 -1.45 -8.90 -16.79
CA ALA A 22 -1.27 -10.12 -16.00
C ALA A 22 -0.02 -10.07 -15.10
N GLU A 23 1.08 -9.49 -15.59
CA GLU A 23 2.29 -9.30 -14.80
C GLU A 23 2.10 -8.27 -13.71
N PHE A 24 1.40 -7.17 -14.02
CA PHE A 24 1.04 -6.16 -13.05
C PHE A 24 0.11 -6.73 -11.96
N LEU A 25 -0.89 -7.54 -12.32
CA LEU A 25 -1.77 -8.22 -11.36
C LEU A 25 -0.99 -9.15 -10.42
N LYS A 26 0.03 -9.86 -10.94
CA LYS A 26 0.95 -10.65 -10.11
C LYS A 26 1.76 -9.74 -9.18
N PHE A 27 2.21 -8.59 -9.65
CA PHE A 27 2.95 -7.63 -8.85
C PHE A 27 2.10 -7.06 -7.71
N ILE A 28 0.90 -6.53 -7.99
CA ILE A 28 0.03 -5.93 -6.97
C ILE A 28 -0.36 -6.92 -5.87
N SER A 29 -0.39 -8.23 -6.17
CA SER A 29 -0.68 -9.27 -5.19
C SER A 29 0.31 -9.33 -4.02
N ARG A 30 1.51 -8.75 -4.20
CA ARG A 30 2.58 -8.65 -3.19
C ARG A 30 2.52 -7.35 -2.39
N PHE A 31 1.90 -6.30 -2.93
CA PHE A 31 1.91 -4.93 -2.36
C PHE A 31 0.53 -4.52 -1.84
N ARG A 32 -0.09 -5.37 -1.01
CA ARG A 32 -1.49 -5.19 -0.55
C ARG A 32 -1.69 -4.02 0.41
N GLU A 33 -0.63 -3.61 1.10
CA GLU A 33 -0.67 -2.50 2.07
C GLU A 33 -0.44 -1.12 1.41
N TYR A 34 0.04 -1.10 0.16
CA TYR A 34 0.25 0.15 -0.58
C TYR A 34 -0.99 0.51 -1.40
N SER A 35 -1.25 1.82 -1.51
CA SER A 35 -2.27 2.31 -2.43
C SER A 35 -1.94 1.92 -3.87
N LEU A 36 -2.95 1.71 -4.72
CA LEU A 36 -2.75 1.38 -6.14
C LEU A 36 -1.80 2.36 -6.86
N HIS A 37 -1.87 3.64 -6.49
CA HIS A 37 -0.99 4.69 -7.02
C HIS A 37 0.48 4.42 -6.67
N ASN A 38 0.76 4.14 -5.40
CA ASN A 38 2.12 3.82 -4.96
C ASN A 38 2.58 2.49 -5.52
N THR A 39 1.71 1.48 -5.60
CA THR A 39 2.04 0.18 -6.21
C THR A 39 2.44 0.34 -7.68
N LEU A 40 1.73 1.16 -8.45
CA LEU A 40 2.09 1.45 -9.84
C LEU A 40 3.41 2.22 -9.94
N LEU A 41 3.63 3.21 -9.07
CA LEU A 41 4.90 3.94 -9.01
C LEU A 41 6.08 3.03 -8.69
N ILE A 42 5.91 2.09 -7.75
CA ILE A 42 6.93 1.10 -7.42
C ILE A 42 7.15 0.17 -8.61
N TYR A 43 6.10 -0.36 -9.22
CA TYR A 43 6.19 -1.25 -10.38
C TYR A 43 6.99 -0.60 -11.51
N ARG A 44 6.67 0.64 -11.89
CA ARG A 44 7.35 1.36 -12.98
C ARG A 44 8.84 1.61 -12.70
N GLN A 45 9.20 1.86 -11.44
CA GLN A 45 10.59 2.13 -11.05
C GLN A 45 11.38 0.85 -10.80
N ARG A 46 10.71 -0.23 -10.37
CA ARG A 46 11.31 -1.51 -10.01
C ARG A 46 10.30 -2.66 -10.16
N PRO A 47 10.09 -3.18 -11.38
CA PRO A 47 9.08 -4.21 -11.68
C PRO A 47 9.27 -5.53 -10.91
N HIS A 48 10.50 -5.79 -10.47
CA HIS A 48 10.88 -7.00 -9.73
C HIS A 48 10.93 -6.79 -8.21
N ALA A 49 10.48 -5.64 -7.70
CA ALA A 49 10.43 -5.41 -6.26
C ALA A 49 9.57 -6.48 -5.56
N THR A 50 10.03 -6.93 -4.40
CA THR A 50 9.34 -7.98 -3.62
C THR A 50 8.95 -7.51 -2.24
N MET A 51 9.77 -6.69 -1.60
CA MET A 51 9.47 -6.13 -0.29
C MET A 51 10.06 -4.74 -0.20
N VAL A 52 9.21 -3.73 0.00
CA VAL A 52 9.60 -2.32 -0.07
C VAL A 52 9.27 -1.63 1.24
N ALA A 53 10.24 -0.92 1.79
CA ALA A 53 10.09 -0.17 3.02
C ALA A 53 10.96 1.09 3.05
N GLY A 54 10.64 2.01 3.95
CA GLY A 54 11.45 3.19 4.22
C GLY A 54 12.77 2.85 4.92
N LEU A 55 13.75 3.75 4.84
CA LEU A 55 15.07 3.58 5.44
C LEU A 55 15.02 3.24 6.94
N ARG A 56 14.15 3.94 7.70
CA ARG A 56 13.98 3.70 9.15
C ARG A 56 13.48 2.29 9.45
N THR A 57 12.51 1.81 8.66
CA THR A 57 11.98 0.45 8.78
C THR A 57 13.09 -0.57 8.49
N TRP A 58 13.87 -0.40 7.42
CA TRP A 58 14.99 -1.29 7.15
C TRP A 58 16.01 -1.32 8.29
N ASN A 59 16.39 -0.16 8.81
CA ASN A 59 17.31 -0.06 9.95
C ASN A 59 16.77 -0.79 11.18
N SER A 60 15.47 -0.67 11.48
CA SER A 60 14.84 -1.39 12.60
C SER A 60 14.84 -2.91 12.43
N LEU A 61 14.82 -3.39 11.19
CA LEU A 61 14.94 -4.81 10.84
C LEU A 61 16.40 -5.30 10.79
N GLY A 62 17.37 -4.46 11.20
CA GLY A 62 18.79 -4.80 11.17
C GLY A 62 19.36 -4.90 9.76
N ARG A 63 18.79 -4.15 8.81
CA ARG A 63 19.26 -4.03 7.43
C ARG A 63 19.58 -2.57 7.11
N ARG A 64 20.53 -2.35 6.22
CA ARG A 64 20.93 -1.01 5.75
C ARG A 64 20.83 -0.98 4.24
N VAL A 65 20.41 0.16 3.69
CA VAL A 65 20.44 0.38 2.24
C VAL A 65 21.90 0.45 1.79
N LYS A 66 22.25 -0.29 0.74
CA LYS A 66 23.60 -0.31 0.18
C LYS A 66 23.97 1.08 -0.34
N LYS A 67 25.24 1.46 -0.20
CA LYS A 67 25.72 2.76 -0.67
C LYS A 67 25.52 2.89 -2.18
N GLY A 68 24.93 4.00 -2.63
CA GLY A 68 24.71 4.30 -4.05
C GLY A 68 23.38 3.79 -4.62
N GLU A 69 22.58 3.05 -3.84
CA GLU A 69 21.25 2.62 -4.27
C GLU A 69 20.29 3.79 -4.46
N LYS A 70 19.52 3.75 -5.56
CA LYS A 70 18.52 4.77 -5.88
C LYS A 70 17.19 4.44 -5.19
N GLY A 71 16.64 5.40 -4.46
CA GLY A 71 15.32 5.25 -3.84
C GLY A 71 14.18 5.20 -4.85
N ILE A 72 13.14 4.45 -4.51
CA ILE A 72 11.89 4.37 -5.25
C ILE A 72 10.96 5.48 -4.73
N ALA A 73 10.57 6.40 -5.59
CA ALA A 73 9.73 7.54 -5.21
C ALA A 73 8.25 7.11 -5.06
N ILE A 74 7.62 7.46 -3.95
CA ILE A 74 6.20 7.24 -3.65
C ILE A 74 5.55 8.52 -3.11
N PHE A 75 4.22 8.56 -3.09
CA PHE A 75 3.48 9.59 -2.37
C PHE A 75 3.24 9.14 -0.93
N ALA A 76 3.69 9.94 0.04
CA ALA A 76 3.43 9.71 1.46
C ALA A 76 2.54 10.83 2.04
N PRO A 77 1.61 10.50 2.94
CA PRO A 77 0.78 11.51 3.58
C PRO A 77 1.62 12.38 4.52
N THR A 78 1.33 13.67 4.53
CA THR A 78 1.80 14.60 5.55
C THR A 78 0.73 14.67 6.63
N ILE A 79 1.05 14.15 7.82
CA ILE A 79 0.13 14.08 8.96
C ILE A 79 0.41 15.26 9.89
N ARG A 80 -0.64 15.97 10.31
CA ARG A 80 -0.58 16.99 11.37
C ARG A 80 -1.55 16.64 12.49
N LYS A 81 -1.14 16.92 13.72
CA LYS A 81 -2.02 16.90 14.87
C LYS A 81 -2.85 18.17 14.89
N VAL A 82 -4.17 18.02 14.94
CA VAL A 82 -5.12 19.12 15.10
C VAL A 82 -5.91 18.92 16.37
N ARG A 83 -6.21 20.01 17.06
CA ARG A 83 -7.12 19.99 18.21
C ARG A 83 -8.55 20.12 17.69
N VAL A 84 -9.40 19.21 18.11
CA VAL A 84 -10.83 19.23 17.79
C VAL A 84 -11.63 19.15 19.07
N ALA A 85 -12.63 20.02 19.17
CA ALA A 85 -13.66 19.95 20.18
C ALA A 85 -14.63 18.83 19.79
N VAL A 86 -14.76 17.81 20.63
CA VAL A 86 -15.70 16.71 20.46
C VAL A 86 -16.72 16.78 21.57
N GLU A 87 -17.99 16.80 21.21
CA GLU A 87 -19.08 16.63 22.15
C GLU A 87 -19.15 15.17 22.59
N GLU A 88 -18.94 14.93 23.86
CA GLU A 88 -19.14 13.64 24.50
C GLU A 88 -20.41 13.72 25.34
N THR A 89 -21.31 12.76 25.15
CA THR A 89 -22.48 12.60 26.02
C THR A 89 -22.15 11.57 27.09
N ASP A 90 -22.34 11.94 28.34
CA ASP A 90 -22.23 11.01 29.46
C ASP A 90 -23.37 9.97 29.34
N PRO A 91 -23.07 8.66 29.26
CA PRO A 91 -24.09 7.63 29.08
C PRO A 91 -24.99 7.42 30.31
N GLU A 92 -24.60 7.89 31.49
CA GLU A 92 -25.38 7.76 32.73
C GLU A 92 -26.22 9.01 33.03
N THR A 93 -25.67 10.21 32.80
CA THR A 93 -26.37 11.47 33.13
C THR A 93 -27.00 12.16 31.93
N GLY A 94 -26.62 11.80 30.70
CA GLY A 94 -27.06 12.45 29.47
C GLY A 94 -26.49 13.85 29.27
N GLU A 95 -25.58 14.31 30.14
CA GLU A 95 -24.93 15.61 30.01
C GLU A 95 -23.97 15.63 28.83
N VAL A 96 -24.06 16.68 28.01
CA VAL A 96 -23.14 16.92 26.89
C VAL A 96 -21.99 17.79 27.39
N ARG A 97 -20.77 17.26 27.29
CA ARG A 97 -19.54 18.00 27.58
C ARG A 97 -18.69 18.13 26.32
N VAL A 98 -18.06 19.29 26.15
CA VAL A 98 -17.09 19.49 25.06
C VAL A 98 -15.71 19.14 25.57
N VAL A 99 -15.07 18.14 24.96
CA VAL A 99 -13.71 17.70 25.28
C VAL A 99 -12.79 18.02 24.11
N GLU A 100 -11.64 18.64 24.37
CA GLU A 100 -10.60 18.80 23.36
C GLU A 100 -9.83 17.48 23.18
N ARG A 101 -9.80 16.97 21.95
CA ARG A 101 -9.00 15.80 21.56
C ARG A 101 -8.00 16.18 20.47
N GLU A 102 -6.81 15.57 20.53
CA GLU A 102 -5.85 15.65 19.43
C GLU A 102 -6.16 14.54 18.40
N GLU A 103 -6.45 14.95 17.16
CA GLU A 103 -6.62 14.04 16.03
C GLU A 103 -5.47 14.20 15.04
N GLU A 104 -4.99 13.09 14.49
CA GLU A 104 -4.08 13.09 13.35
C GLU A 104 -4.87 13.23 12.05
N ARG A 105 -4.61 14.30 11.29
CA ARG A 105 -5.22 14.52 9.98
C ARG A 105 -4.18 14.62 8.88
N VAL A 106 -4.52 14.07 7.73
CA VAL A 106 -3.72 14.23 6.51
C VAL A 106 -3.97 15.62 5.94
N VAL A 107 -2.93 16.44 5.87
CA VAL A 107 -3.00 17.82 5.36
C VAL A 107 -2.41 17.99 3.97
N GLY A 108 -1.90 16.90 3.38
CA GLY A 108 -1.31 16.89 2.05
C GLY A 108 -0.45 15.65 1.84
N PHE A 109 0.28 15.65 0.73
CA PHE A 109 1.19 14.57 0.36
C PHE A 109 2.53 15.14 -0.07
N HIS A 110 3.60 14.39 0.18
CA HIS A 110 4.95 14.71 -0.29
C HIS A 110 5.57 13.48 -0.96
N VAL A 111 6.68 13.69 -1.68
CA VAL A 111 7.45 12.59 -2.25
C VAL A 111 8.33 12.00 -1.16
N ALA A 112 8.15 10.72 -0.87
CA ALA A 112 9.02 9.94 0.00
C ALA A 112 9.76 8.88 -0.82
N TYR A 113 10.84 8.35 -0.24
CA TYR A 113 11.65 7.32 -0.86
C TYR A 113 11.65 6.04 -0.03
N VAL A 114 11.41 4.95 -0.72
CA VAL A 114 11.44 3.60 -0.18
C VAL A 114 12.44 2.75 -0.97
N PHE A 115 12.83 1.61 -0.41
CA PHE A 115 13.85 0.74 -0.99
C PHE A 115 13.36 -0.69 -0.95
N ASP A 116 13.66 -1.44 -2.01
CA ASP A 116 13.40 -2.88 -2.06
C ASP A 116 14.44 -3.66 -1.26
N VAL A 117 14.09 -4.84 -0.77
CA VAL A 117 14.98 -5.71 0.00
C VAL A 117 16.29 -5.98 -0.73
N SER A 118 16.27 -6.11 -2.06
CA SER A 118 17.48 -6.36 -2.87
C SER A 118 18.50 -5.21 -2.78
N GLN A 119 18.03 -4.00 -2.44
CA GLN A 119 18.84 -2.78 -2.27
C GLN A 119 19.44 -2.68 -0.88
N THR A 120 19.21 -3.66 -0.02
CA THR A 120 19.66 -3.65 1.37
C THR A 120 20.62 -4.80 1.65
N GLU A 121 21.45 -4.62 2.66
CA GLU A 121 22.33 -5.63 3.23
C GLU A 121 22.10 -5.73 4.75
N GLY A 122 22.40 -6.88 5.35
CA GLY A 122 22.21 -7.12 6.78
C GLY A 122 21.45 -8.41 7.07
N LYS A 123 20.80 -8.47 8.23
CA LYS A 123 20.19 -9.69 8.77
C LYS A 123 19.18 -10.30 7.79
N PRO A 124 19.17 -11.63 7.58
CA PRO A 124 18.14 -12.27 6.78
C PRO A 124 16.77 -11.94 7.35
N LEU A 125 15.82 -11.67 6.47
CA LEU A 125 14.44 -11.42 6.87
C LEU A 125 13.75 -12.74 7.22
N PRO A 126 12.76 -12.73 8.14
CA PRO A 126 11.93 -13.90 8.36
C PRO A 126 11.27 -14.31 7.04
N GLN A 127 11.29 -15.61 6.75
CA GLN A 127 10.59 -16.11 5.58
C GLN A 127 9.08 -15.97 5.81
N PRO A 128 8.31 -15.51 4.82
CA PRO A 128 6.87 -15.56 4.92
C PRO A 128 6.43 -17.01 5.16
N PRO A 129 5.35 -17.24 5.93
CA PRO A 129 4.80 -18.58 6.09
C PRO A 129 4.52 -19.19 4.72
N GLU A 130 4.72 -20.49 4.58
CA GLU A 130 4.42 -21.20 3.33
C GLU A 130 3.01 -20.84 2.85
N GLU A 131 2.92 -20.42 1.59
CA GLU A 131 1.64 -20.19 0.93
C GLU A 131 0.87 -21.50 0.91
N LYS A 132 -0.05 -21.68 1.87
CA LYS A 132 -1.04 -22.75 1.78
C LYS A 132 -1.91 -22.43 0.57
N LYS A 133 -1.67 -23.13 -0.54
CA LYS A 133 -2.58 -23.10 -1.69
C LYS A 133 -3.98 -23.39 -1.16
N VAL A 134 -4.88 -22.42 -1.30
CA VAL A 134 -6.30 -22.67 -1.02
C VAL A 134 -6.70 -23.78 -1.99
N PRO A 135 -7.13 -24.95 -1.51
CA PRO A 135 -7.50 -26.01 -2.41
C PRO A 135 -8.63 -25.49 -3.29
N GLY A 136 -8.44 -25.55 -4.61
CA GLY A 136 -9.53 -25.40 -5.55
C GLY A 136 -10.65 -26.37 -5.17
N GLY A 137 -11.91 -25.96 -5.35
CA GLY A 137 -13.06 -26.78 -4.96
C GLY A 137 -14.23 -25.94 -4.46
N LYS A 138 -15.03 -26.53 -3.56
CA LYS A 138 -16.30 -25.93 -3.09
C LYS A 138 -16.11 -24.55 -2.47
N ALA A 139 -15.03 -24.30 -1.73
CA ALA A 139 -14.76 -23.00 -1.11
C ALA A 139 -14.47 -21.91 -2.15
N ALA A 140 -13.61 -22.19 -3.13
CA ALA A 140 -13.32 -21.26 -4.22
C ALA A 140 -14.58 -20.97 -5.06
N ARG A 141 -15.38 -22.01 -5.35
CA ARG A 141 -16.63 -21.88 -6.08
C ARG A 141 -17.68 -21.08 -5.31
N TYR A 142 -17.80 -21.30 -4.01
CA TYR A 142 -18.67 -20.52 -3.14
C TYR A 142 -18.32 -19.03 -3.11
N ILE A 143 -17.03 -18.68 -3.01
CA ILE A 143 -16.56 -17.29 -3.06
C ILE A 143 -16.86 -16.69 -4.44
N TRP A 144 -16.60 -17.43 -5.52
CA TRP A 144 -16.89 -17.00 -6.89
C TRP A 144 -18.38 -16.72 -7.11
N ASP A 145 -19.26 -17.62 -6.67
CA ASP A 145 -20.71 -17.46 -6.80
C ASP A 145 -21.23 -16.26 -5.99
N ARG A 146 -20.64 -16.00 -4.81
CA ARG A 146 -20.95 -14.80 -4.01
C ARG A 146 -20.51 -13.53 -4.72
N LEU A 147 -19.32 -13.52 -5.32
CA LEU A 147 -18.83 -12.37 -6.10
C LEU A 147 -19.73 -12.10 -7.31
N LEU A 148 -20.15 -13.13 -8.04
CA LEU A 148 -21.07 -12.97 -9.18
C LEU A 148 -22.42 -12.37 -8.77
N LYS A 149 -22.95 -12.75 -7.61
CA LYS A 149 -24.23 -12.20 -7.11
C LYS A 149 -24.15 -10.72 -6.76
N VAL A 150 -22.99 -10.23 -6.31
CA VAL A 150 -22.80 -8.85 -5.86
C VAL A 150 -22.25 -7.97 -6.98
N SER A 151 -21.59 -8.56 -7.98
CA SER A 151 -21.00 -7.83 -9.09
C SER A 151 -22.10 -7.17 -9.95
N PRO A 152 -22.07 -5.84 -10.14
CA PRO A 152 -22.97 -5.16 -11.06
C PRO A 152 -22.61 -5.40 -12.53
N PHE A 153 -21.48 -6.06 -12.80
CA PHE A 153 -21.01 -6.39 -14.14
C PHE A 153 -21.15 -7.88 -14.42
N SER A 154 -21.66 -8.21 -15.60
CA SER A 154 -21.74 -9.59 -16.07
C SER A 154 -20.35 -10.12 -16.39
N VAL A 155 -19.93 -11.18 -15.69
CA VAL A 155 -18.73 -11.95 -16.03
C VAL A 155 -19.20 -13.07 -16.97
N ARG A 156 -18.77 -13.03 -18.24
CA ARG A 156 -19.01 -14.09 -19.22
C ARG A 156 -17.82 -15.02 -19.30
#